data_AF-A0A2J8S4B3-F1
#
_entry.id   AF-A0A2J8S4B3-F1
#
_cell.length_a   1.000
_cell.length_b   1.000
_cell.length_c   1.000
_cell.angle_alpha   90.00
_cell.angle_beta   90.00
_cell.angle_gamma   90.00
#
_symmetry.space_group_name_H-M   'P 1'
#
loop_
_entity.id
_entity.type
_entity.pdbx_description
1 polymer ?
#
loop_
_entity_poly.entity_id
_entity_poly.type
_entity_poly.pdbx_seq_one_letter_code
_entity_poly.pdbx_strand_id
1 'polypeptide(L)'
;LQHLLYVYLDCYKLSPENCPFLEKKELHEAHPWFEFLVQCRQVASDLTDPKLILQASLANAQILIPTNQASVSSMLLEGHTLLALATTMYSPGGVSQVVQNEENENCLKKVDPQLLKMALTPYPKLKTALFPQCTPPSVLPSDITLYHLTQSLSPFDPSRLFGWQSANTLAIGDAWSHLPHFSSPDLVNKYAIVERLNFAYYLHNGRPSFAFGTFLVQELIKSKTPKQLIQQVGNEAYVIGLSSFHIPSIGAACVCFLELLGLDSLKLRVDMKVANIILSYKCRNEDAQYSFIRESLAEKLSKLADGEKTTTEELLVLLEEGTWNSIQQQEIKRLSSESSSQWALVVQFCRLHNMKLSISYLRECAKANDWLQFIIHSQLHNYHPAEVKSLIQYFSPVVQDHLRLAFENLPSVPTSKMDSDQVCNKSPQELQGSKEEMTDLFEILLQCSEEPDSWHWLLVEAVKQQAPILSVLASCLQVRIMRSLN
;
A
#
# COMPACT_ATOMS: atom_id res chain seq x y z
N LEU A 1 -83.71 -23.44 -18.59
CA LEU A 1 -82.58 -24.39 -18.55
C LEU A 1 -81.91 -24.40 -19.92
N GLN A 2 -80.85 -23.59 -20.09
CA GLN A 2 -80.02 -23.68 -21.30
C GLN A 2 -79.25 -25.02 -21.20
N HIS A 3 -79.21 -25.80 -22.29
CA HIS A 3 -78.58 -27.14 -22.37
C HIS A 3 -79.34 -28.30 -21.69
N LEU A 4 -80.67 -28.36 -21.85
CA LEU A 4 -81.52 -29.43 -21.32
C LEU A 4 -81.02 -30.85 -21.67
N LEU A 5 -80.53 -31.05 -22.91
CA LEU A 5 -80.05 -32.33 -23.38
C LEU A 5 -78.74 -32.76 -22.68
N TYR A 6 -77.79 -31.85 -22.49
CA TYR A 6 -76.55 -32.13 -21.80
C TYR A 6 -76.83 -32.50 -20.33
N VAL A 7 -77.66 -31.71 -19.64
CA VAL A 7 -78.05 -31.97 -18.25
C VAL A 7 -78.84 -33.28 -18.12
N TYR A 8 -79.73 -33.58 -19.06
CA TYR A 8 -80.48 -34.84 -19.07
C TYR A 8 -79.54 -36.04 -19.23
N LEU A 9 -78.67 -35.99 -20.23
CA LEU A 9 -77.67 -37.03 -20.47
C LEU A 9 -76.79 -37.25 -19.24
N ASP A 10 -76.34 -36.16 -18.60
CA ASP A 10 -75.49 -36.17 -17.41
C ASP A 10 -76.19 -36.75 -16.17
N CYS A 11 -77.40 -36.26 -15.84
CA CYS A 11 -78.22 -36.76 -14.73
C CYS A 11 -78.44 -38.29 -14.78
N TYR A 12 -78.63 -38.85 -15.98
CA TYR A 12 -78.87 -40.28 -16.18
C TYR A 12 -77.62 -41.10 -16.55
N LYS A 13 -76.41 -40.48 -16.56
CA LYS A 13 -75.14 -41.17 -16.86
C LYS A 13 -75.13 -41.99 -18.17
N LEU A 14 -75.85 -41.52 -19.20
CA LEU A 14 -76.00 -42.24 -20.47
C LEU A 14 -74.73 -42.17 -21.35
N SER A 15 -73.83 -43.14 -21.30
CA SER A 15 -72.71 -43.26 -22.26
C SER A 15 -73.14 -44.03 -23.52
N PRO A 16 -72.36 -43.98 -24.62
CA PRO A 16 -72.60 -44.83 -25.78
C PRO A 16 -72.63 -46.33 -25.47
N GLU A 17 -71.89 -46.75 -24.44
CA GLU A 17 -71.92 -48.12 -23.91
C GLU A 17 -73.30 -48.52 -23.35
N ASN A 18 -74.00 -47.58 -22.70
CA ASN A 18 -75.29 -47.82 -22.06
C ASN A 18 -76.49 -47.45 -22.95
N CYS A 19 -76.29 -46.63 -23.99
CA CYS A 19 -77.31 -46.22 -24.93
C CYS A 19 -76.76 -46.17 -26.36
N PRO A 20 -76.92 -47.23 -27.17
CA PRO A 20 -76.34 -47.33 -28.52
C PRO A 20 -76.95 -46.32 -29.51
N PHE A 21 -78.04 -45.64 -29.13
CA PHE A 21 -78.61 -44.55 -29.92
C PHE A 21 -77.67 -43.35 -30.04
N LEU A 22 -76.77 -43.14 -29.07
CA LEU A 22 -75.80 -42.04 -29.06
C LEU A 22 -74.67 -42.22 -30.10
N GLU A 23 -74.49 -43.44 -30.62
CA GLU A 23 -73.45 -43.83 -31.60
C GLU A 23 -73.98 -43.98 -33.02
N LYS A 24 -75.25 -43.66 -33.28
CA LYS A 24 -75.84 -43.77 -34.61
C LYS A 24 -75.22 -42.75 -35.58
N LYS A 25 -74.51 -43.26 -36.58
CA LYS A 25 -73.85 -42.46 -37.63
C LYS A 25 -74.81 -41.52 -38.37
N GLU A 26 -76.04 -41.96 -38.63
CA GLU A 26 -77.09 -41.14 -39.26
C GLU A 26 -77.37 -39.83 -38.49
N LEU A 27 -77.26 -39.86 -37.16
CA LEU A 27 -77.46 -38.69 -36.29
C LEU A 27 -76.24 -37.78 -36.26
N HIS A 28 -75.02 -38.33 -36.31
CA HIS A 28 -73.78 -37.56 -36.39
C HIS A 28 -73.67 -36.83 -37.74
N GLU A 29 -74.08 -37.49 -38.83
CA GLU A 29 -74.13 -36.88 -40.17
C GLU A 29 -75.20 -35.79 -40.28
N ALA A 30 -76.40 -36.00 -39.71
CA ALA A 30 -77.47 -35.00 -39.74
C ALA A 30 -77.18 -33.79 -38.81
N HIS A 31 -76.52 -34.03 -37.68
CA HIS A 31 -76.28 -33.03 -36.63
C HIS A 31 -74.85 -33.12 -36.05
N PRO A 32 -73.85 -32.46 -36.67
CA PRO A 32 -72.45 -32.52 -36.22
C PRO A 32 -72.21 -32.03 -34.78
N TRP A 33 -73.03 -31.08 -34.31
CA TRP A 33 -72.97 -30.60 -32.92
C TRP A 33 -73.32 -31.70 -31.90
N PHE A 34 -74.10 -32.70 -32.30
CA PHE A 34 -74.50 -33.82 -31.44
C PHE A 34 -73.31 -34.76 -31.20
N GLU A 35 -72.52 -35.06 -32.24
CA GLU A 35 -71.29 -35.83 -32.10
C GLU A 35 -70.31 -35.14 -31.14
N PHE A 36 -70.07 -33.84 -31.32
CA PHE A 36 -69.22 -33.08 -30.41
C PHE A 36 -69.73 -33.08 -28.97
N LEU A 37 -71.03 -32.94 -28.74
CA LEU A 37 -71.63 -32.98 -27.40
C LEU A 37 -71.38 -34.33 -26.72
N VAL A 38 -71.54 -35.44 -27.45
CA VAL A 38 -71.27 -36.79 -26.94
C VAL A 38 -69.78 -36.97 -26.62
N GLN A 39 -68.89 -36.54 -27.52
CA GLN A 39 -67.44 -36.65 -27.34
C GLN A 39 -66.91 -35.79 -26.17
N CYS A 40 -67.37 -34.54 -26.05
CA CYS A 40 -67.02 -33.67 -24.91
C CYS A 40 -67.44 -34.28 -23.57
N ARG A 41 -68.58 -34.97 -23.56
CA ARG A 41 -69.03 -35.64 -22.34
C ARG A 41 -68.21 -36.88 -22.02
N GLN A 42 -67.80 -37.66 -23.02
CA GLN A 42 -66.90 -38.80 -22.84
C GLN A 42 -65.54 -38.36 -22.28
N VAL A 43 -65.02 -37.21 -22.72
CA VAL A 43 -63.80 -36.60 -22.15
C VAL A 43 -64.01 -36.20 -20.69
N ALA A 44 -65.19 -35.69 -20.32
CA ALA A 44 -65.48 -35.33 -18.94
C ALA A 44 -65.54 -36.55 -18.00
N SER A 45 -65.88 -37.74 -18.52
CA SER A 45 -65.84 -38.99 -17.75
C SER A 45 -64.44 -39.58 -17.61
N ASP A 46 -63.58 -39.46 -18.63
CA ASP A 46 -62.21 -40.00 -18.63
C ASP A 46 -61.20 -38.98 -19.20
N LEU A 47 -60.59 -38.20 -18.30
CA LEU A 47 -59.61 -37.15 -18.65
C LEU A 47 -58.23 -37.68 -19.06
N THR A 48 -57.96 -38.97 -18.82
CA THR A 48 -56.63 -39.57 -18.99
C THR A 48 -56.42 -40.21 -20.36
N ASP A 49 -57.47 -40.43 -21.17
CA ASP A 49 -57.33 -41.00 -22.51
C ASP A 49 -57.12 -39.91 -23.59
N PRO A 50 -55.92 -39.77 -24.17
CA PRO A 50 -55.66 -38.80 -25.22
C PRO A 50 -56.48 -39.08 -26.50
N LYS A 51 -56.96 -40.31 -26.70
CA LYS A 51 -57.78 -40.65 -27.88
C LYS A 51 -59.15 -39.97 -27.84
N LEU A 52 -59.77 -39.87 -26.67
CA LEU A 52 -61.07 -39.20 -26.47
C LEU A 52 -60.95 -37.69 -26.67
N ILE A 53 -59.87 -37.08 -26.16
CA ILE A 53 -59.61 -35.64 -26.34
C ILE A 53 -59.37 -35.33 -27.82
N LEU A 54 -58.63 -36.19 -28.53
CA LEU A 54 -58.42 -36.05 -29.95
C LEU A 54 -59.74 -36.19 -30.74
N GLN A 55 -60.60 -37.16 -30.42
CA GLN A 55 -61.91 -37.32 -31.07
C GLN A 55 -62.82 -36.11 -30.83
N ALA A 56 -62.86 -35.58 -29.60
CA ALA A 56 -63.60 -34.36 -29.30
C ALA A 56 -63.06 -33.15 -30.07
N SER A 57 -61.74 -33.03 -30.22
CA SER A 57 -61.12 -31.95 -31.00
C SER A 57 -61.40 -32.07 -32.52
N LEU A 58 -61.50 -33.29 -33.05
CA LEU A 58 -61.90 -33.54 -34.44
C LEU A 58 -63.39 -33.22 -34.67
N ALA A 59 -64.27 -33.64 -33.75
CA ALA A 59 -65.69 -33.31 -33.81
C ALA A 59 -65.93 -31.79 -33.69
N ASN A 60 -65.14 -31.09 -32.87
CA ASN A 60 -65.17 -29.63 -32.81
C ASN A 60 -64.77 -28.98 -34.14
N ALA A 61 -63.71 -29.50 -34.76
CA ALA A 61 -63.25 -29.01 -36.05
C ALA A 61 -64.29 -29.28 -37.16
N GLN A 62 -65.04 -30.38 -37.09
CA GLN A 62 -66.15 -30.67 -38.01
C GLN A 62 -67.33 -29.70 -37.89
N ILE A 63 -67.54 -29.10 -36.72
CA ILE A 63 -68.53 -28.01 -36.57
C ILE A 63 -68.01 -26.73 -37.20
N LEU A 64 -66.72 -26.42 -37.00
CA LEU A 64 -66.11 -25.19 -37.49
C LEU A 64 -65.86 -25.21 -39.00
N ILE A 65 -65.66 -26.40 -39.58
CA ILE A 65 -65.35 -26.63 -40.99
C ILE A 65 -66.48 -27.46 -41.61
N PRO A 66 -67.26 -26.92 -42.57
CA PRO A 66 -68.45 -27.57 -43.12
C PRO A 66 -68.16 -28.73 -44.11
N THR A 67 -67.09 -29.50 -43.87
CA THR A 67 -66.73 -30.69 -44.65
C THR A 67 -67.17 -31.98 -43.98
N ASN A 68 -67.61 -32.96 -44.79
CA ASN A 68 -68.27 -34.18 -44.31
C ASN A 68 -67.37 -35.14 -43.49
N GLN A 69 -66.05 -34.92 -43.43
CA GLN A 69 -65.12 -35.69 -42.57
C GLN A 69 -63.95 -34.79 -42.14
N ALA A 70 -63.96 -34.33 -40.89
CA ALA A 70 -62.85 -33.53 -40.34
C ALA A 70 -61.67 -34.44 -39.99
N SER A 71 -60.57 -34.29 -40.72
CA SER A 71 -59.28 -34.94 -40.42
C SER A 71 -58.19 -33.88 -40.30
N VAL A 72 -57.09 -34.18 -39.61
CA VAL A 72 -55.96 -33.24 -39.52
C VAL A 72 -55.42 -32.90 -40.92
N SER A 73 -55.43 -33.87 -41.85
CA SER A 73 -54.99 -33.66 -43.23
C SER A 73 -55.94 -32.74 -44.02
N SER A 74 -57.26 -32.84 -43.82
CA SER A 74 -58.20 -31.90 -44.46
C SER A 74 -58.05 -30.48 -43.91
N MET A 75 -57.84 -30.32 -42.60
CA MET A 75 -57.57 -29.02 -41.98
C MET A 75 -56.28 -28.36 -42.53
N LEU A 76 -55.23 -29.14 -42.79
CA LEU A 76 -53.99 -28.65 -43.38
C LEU A 76 -54.18 -28.23 -44.85
N LEU A 77 -54.94 -29.00 -45.63
CA LEU A 77 -55.22 -28.69 -47.04
C LEU A 77 -56.05 -27.42 -47.22
N GLU A 78 -56.95 -27.14 -46.28
CA GLU A 78 -57.77 -25.91 -46.28
C GLU A 78 -57.04 -24.69 -45.69
N GLY A 79 -55.81 -24.88 -45.19
CA GLY A 79 -54.97 -23.79 -44.66
C GLY A 79 -55.15 -23.49 -43.17
N HIS A 80 -55.96 -24.27 -42.45
CA HIS A 80 -56.18 -24.14 -41.01
C HIS A 80 -55.04 -24.75 -40.18
N THR A 81 -53.81 -24.26 -40.40
CA THR A 81 -52.57 -24.82 -39.84
C THR A 81 -52.53 -24.86 -38.32
N LEU A 82 -52.99 -23.80 -37.65
CA LEU A 82 -52.99 -23.74 -36.18
C LEU A 82 -54.02 -24.69 -35.55
N LEU A 83 -55.20 -24.84 -36.18
CA LEU A 83 -56.22 -25.78 -35.72
C LEU A 83 -55.72 -27.21 -35.88
N ALA A 84 -55.15 -27.53 -37.04
CA ALA A 84 -54.52 -28.82 -37.28
C ALA A 84 -53.42 -29.12 -36.25
N LEU A 85 -52.53 -28.16 -35.96
CA LEU A 85 -51.48 -28.32 -34.95
C LEU A 85 -52.06 -28.51 -33.54
N ALA A 86 -53.05 -27.71 -33.15
CA ALA A 86 -53.72 -27.85 -31.85
C ALA A 86 -54.39 -29.22 -31.71
N THR A 87 -55.04 -29.71 -32.76
CA THR A 87 -55.60 -31.08 -32.81
C THR A 87 -54.49 -32.13 -32.70
N THR A 88 -53.33 -31.95 -33.37
CA THR A 88 -52.21 -32.90 -33.26
C THR A 88 -51.56 -32.95 -31.88
N MET A 89 -51.59 -31.85 -31.10
CA MET A 89 -51.06 -31.85 -29.73
C MET A 89 -51.77 -32.85 -28.82
N TYR A 90 -53.05 -33.13 -29.07
CA TYR A 90 -53.84 -34.09 -28.31
C TYR A 90 -53.77 -35.51 -28.87
N SER A 91 -52.98 -35.76 -29.92
CA SER A 91 -52.75 -37.12 -30.41
C SER A 91 -51.96 -37.96 -29.41
N PRO A 92 -52.26 -39.27 -29.29
CA PRO A 92 -51.44 -40.17 -28.50
C PRO A 92 -50.00 -40.12 -29.04
N GLY A 93 -49.05 -39.66 -28.22
CA GLY A 93 -47.66 -39.42 -28.63
C GLY A 93 -47.28 -37.98 -28.99
N GLY A 94 -48.25 -37.07 -29.00
CA GLY A 94 -48.06 -35.64 -29.28
C GLY A 94 -47.51 -35.37 -30.69
N VAL A 95 -47.02 -34.14 -30.89
CA VAL A 95 -46.53 -33.69 -32.21
C VAL A 95 -45.30 -34.47 -32.68
N SER A 96 -44.50 -35.02 -31.77
CA SER A 96 -43.29 -35.77 -32.10
C SER A 96 -43.58 -37.09 -32.82
N GLN A 97 -44.60 -37.85 -32.40
CA GLN A 97 -45.01 -39.08 -33.09
C GLN A 97 -45.74 -38.81 -34.41
N VAL A 98 -46.43 -37.68 -34.56
CA VAL A 98 -47.05 -37.30 -35.86
C VAL A 98 -46.00 -36.92 -36.91
N VAL A 99 -44.83 -36.43 -36.47
CA VAL A 99 -43.71 -36.06 -37.35
C VAL A 99 -42.81 -37.26 -37.68
N GLN A 100 -42.78 -38.27 -36.81
CA GLN A 100 -41.99 -39.49 -36.99
C GLN A 100 -42.87 -40.62 -37.53
N ASN A 101 -42.79 -40.89 -38.84
CA ASN A 101 -43.46 -42.02 -39.48
C ASN A 101 -42.88 -43.35 -38.97
N GLU A 102 -43.40 -43.89 -37.86
CA GLU A 102 -43.21 -45.30 -37.53
C GLU A 102 -44.37 -46.11 -38.12
N GLU A 103 -44.04 -47.05 -39.00
CA GLU A 103 -44.95 -47.74 -39.91
C GLU A 103 -45.95 -48.71 -39.26
N ASN A 104 -46.20 -48.62 -37.95
CA ASN A 104 -47.08 -49.56 -37.25
C ASN A 104 -48.40 -48.95 -36.77
N GLU A 105 -49.46 -49.67 -37.15
CA GLU A 105 -50.86 -49.60 -36.75
C GLU A 105 -51.84 -48.76 -37.60
N ASN A 106 -52.86 -49.49 -38.08
CA ASN A 106 -54.06 -48.99 -38.74
C ASN A 106 -54.82 -48.04 -37.81
N CYS A 107 -54.63 -46.73 -37.99
CA CYS A 107 -55.54 -45.71 -37.50
C CYS A 107 -55.61 -44.58 -38.53
N LEU A 108 -56.77 -43.94 -38.60
CA LEU A 108 -57.21 -42.86 -39.52
C LEU A 108 -56.36 -41.56 -39.48
N LYS A 109 -55.05 -41.64 -39.24
CA LYS A 109 -54.19 -40.52 -38.82
C LYS A 109 -52.81 -40.58 -39.48
N LYS A 110 -52.78 -40.62 -40.81
CA LYS A 110 -51.57 -40.30 -41.58
C LYS A 110 -51.62 -38.83 -41.97
N VAL A 111 -50.94 -37.98 -41.22
CA VAL A 111 -50.64 -36.62 -41.65
C VAL A 111 -49.37 -36.71 -42.49
N ASP A 112 -49.43 -36.29 -43.74
CA ASP A 112 -48.23 -36.25 -44.58
C ASP A 112 -47.24 -35.21 -44.01
N PRO A 113 -46.03 -35.62 -43.58
CA PRO A 113 -45.05 -34.70 -43.02
C PRO A 113 -44.64 -33.60 -44.03
N GLN A 114 -44.77 -33.85 -45.34
CA GLN A 114 -44.52 -32.85 -46.37
C GLN A 114 -45.61 -31.77 -46.39
N LEU A 115 -46.89 -32.17 -46.26
CA LEU A 115 -48.02 -31.22 -46.15
C LEU A 115 -47.87 -30.36 -44.89
N LEU A 116 -47.49 -30.95 -43.76
CA LEU A 116 -47.25 -30.20 -42.53
C LEU A 116 -46.09 -29.19 -42.69
N LYS A 117 -45.00 -29.59 -43.35
CA LYS A 117 -43.84 -28.72 -43.63
C LYS A 117 -44.18 -27.57 -44.60
N MET A 118 -45.11 -27.80 -45.52
CA MET A 118 -45.66 -26.76 -46.41
C MET A 118 -46.59 -25.80 -45.66
N ALA A 119 -47.51 -26.33 -44.86
CA ALA A 119 -48.44 -25.53 -44.04
C ALA A 119 -47.73 -24.64 -43.01
N LEU A 120 -46.54 -25.06 -42.53
CA LEU A 120 -45.71 -24.30 -41.59
C LEU A 120 -44.84 -23.20 -42.24
N THR A 121 -44.92 -23.00 -43.56
CA THR A 121 -44.21 -21.90 -44.26
C THR A 121 -44.44 -20.49 -43.67
N PRO A 122 -45.67 -20.08 -43.27
CA PRO A 122 -45.90 -18.80 -42.58
C PRO A 122 -45.29 -18.71 -41.17
N TYR A 123 -44.86 -19.82 -40.55
CA TYR A 123 -44.30 -19.87 -39.19
C TYR A 123 -42.87 -20.42 -39.18
N PRO A 124 -41.86 -19.63 -39.60
CA PRO A 124 -40.50 -20.13 -39.84
C PRO A 124 -39.80 -20.68 -38.58
N LYS A 125 -40.00 -20.05 -37.42
CA LYS A 125 -39.42 -20.51 -36.15
C LYS A 125 -40.00 -21.86 -35.69
N LEU A 126 -41.30 -22.05 -35.89
CA LEU A 126 -41.97 -23.31 -35.55
C LEU A 126 -41.57 -24.40 -36.54
N LYS A 127 -41.43 -24.07 -37.82
CA LYS A 127 -40.93 -24.96 -38.87
C LYS A 127 -39.52 -25.47 -38.56
N THR A 128 -38.61 -24.61 -38.10
CA THR A 128 -37.24 -25.02 -37.74
C THR A 128 -37.18 -25.86 -36.47
N ALA A 129 -38.08 -25.61 -35.51
CA ALA A 129 -38.16 -26.40 -34.28
C ALA A 129 -38.70 -27.82 -34.54
N LEU A 130 -39.71 -27.95 -35.41
CA LEU A 130 -40.34 -29.24 -35.73
C LEU A 130 -39.59 -30.03 -36.82
N PHE A 131 -38.91 -29.35 -37.74
CA PHE A 131 -38.11 -29.95 -38.81
C PHE A 131 -36.71 -29.33 -38.84
N PRO A 132 -35.83 -29.68 -37.87
CA PRO A 132 -34.47 -29.20 -37.86
C PRO A 132 -33.75 -29.65 -39.14
N GLN A 133 -33.31 -28.69 -39.95
CA GLN A 133 -32.49 -29.00 -41.12
C GLN A 133 -31.10 -29.36 -40.61
N CYS A 134 -30.73 -30.64 -40.71
CA CYS A 134 -29.37 -31.10 -40.52
C CYS A 134 -28.49 -30.53 -41.65
N THR A 135 -28.01 -29.30 -41.50
CA THR A 135 -26.78 -28.87 -42.15
C THR A 135 -25.62 -29.34 -41.27
N PRO A 136 -24.58 -30.00 -41.82
CA PRO A 136 -23.39 -30.33 -41.06
C PRO A 136 -22.40 -29.16 -41.20
N PRO A 137 -22.27 -28.29 -40.19
CA PRO A 137 -20.99 -27.69 -39.90
C PRO A 137 -20.64 -28.02 -38.46
N SER A 138 -19.58 -28.81 -38.28
CA SER A 138 -18.99 -29.12 -36.99
C SER A 138 -19.88 -29.92 -36.03
N VAL A 139 -19.38 -31.07 -35.61
CA VAL A 139 -19.83 -31.77 -34.42
C VAL A 139 -19.88 -30.75 -33.27
N LEU A 140 -21.08 -30.32 -32.88
CA LEU A 140 -21.30 -29.84 -31.51
C LEU A 140 -21.27 -31.11 -30.65
N PRO A 141 -20.29 -31.29 -29.75
CA PRO A 141 -20.34 -32.39 -28.81
C PRO A 141 -21.61 -32.26 -27.97
N SER A 142 -22.25 -33.37 -27.69
CA SER A 142 -23.50 -33.47 -26.92
C SER A 142 -23.39 -32.98 -25.47
N ASP A 143 -22.22 -32.50 -25.04
CA ASP A 143 -21.96 -31.94 -23.72
C ASP A 143 -21.42 -30.51 -23.84
N ILE A 144 -22.26 -29.53 -23.50
CA ILE A 144 -21.84 -28.14 -23.36
C ILE A 144 -20.91 -28.08 -22.14
N THR A 145 -19.60 -27.91 -22.37
CA THR A 145 -18.63 -27.74 -21.29
C THR A 145 -18.78 -26.37 -20.62
N LEU A 146 -18.35 -26.28 -19.36
CA LEU A 146 -18.36 -25.01 -18.61
C LEU A 146 -17.60 -23.90 -19.35
N TYR A 147 -16.55 -24.25 -20.11
CA TYR A 147 -15.80 -23.30 -20.93
C TYR A 147 -16.68 -22.67 -22.01
N HIS A 148 -17.51 -23.43 -22.73
CA HIS A 148 -18.45 -22.88 -23.71
C HIS A 148 -19.48 -21.93 -23.06
N LEU A 149 -19.94 -22.23 -21.84
CA LEU A 149 -20.82 -21.33 -21.09
C LEU A 149 -20.10 -20.05 -20.69
N THR A 150 -18.86 -20.13 -20.19
CA THR A 150 -18.08 -18.95 -19.82
C THR A 150 -17.71 -18.07 -21.02
N GLN A 151 -17.48 -18.66 -22.20
CA GLN A 151 -17.23 -17.90 -23.43
C GLN A 151 -18.43 -17.04 -23.83
N SER A 152 -19.65 -17.49 -23.53
CA SER A 152 -20.87 -16.73 -23.78
C SER A 152 -21.06 -15.54 -22.83
N LEU A 153 -20.32 -15.52 -21.72
CA LEU A 153 -20.35 -14.47 -20.70
C LEU A 153 -19.13 -13.54 -20.90
N SER A 154 -19.33 -12.42 -21.59
CA SER A 154 -18.29 -11.39 -21.67
C SER A 154 -17.98 -10.87 -20.24
N PRO A 155 -16.70 -10.64 -19.87
CA PRO A 155 -15.51 -10.49 -20.73
C PRO A 155 -14.53 -11.70 -20.75
N PHE A 156 -14.93 -12.89 -20.29
CA PHE A 156 -13.98 -13.99 -20.14
C PHE A 156 -13.80 -14.78 -21.44
N ASP A 157 -12.55 -14.86 -21.92
CA ASP A 157 -12.17 -15.64 -23.09
C ASP A 157 -11.46 -16.94 -22.68
N PRO A 158 -12.19 -18.07 -22.54
CA PRO A 158 -11.60 -19.36 -22.17
C PRO A 158 -10.70 -19.95 -23.25
N SER A 159 -10.60 -19.36 -24.45
CA SER A 159 -9.62 -19.80 -25.44
C SER A 159 -8.18 -19.38 -25.09
N ARG A 160 -8.04 -18.33 -24.27
CA ARG A 160 -6.77 -17.77 -23.78
C ARG A 160 -6.49 -18.10 -22.30
N LEU A 161 -7.53 -18.50 -21.57
CA LEU A 161 -7.48 -18.88 -20.17
C LEU A 161 -7.57 -20.40 -20.04
N PHE A 162 -7.01 -20.98 -18.99
CA PHE A 162 -7.11 -22.42 -18.72
C PHE A 162 -6.57 -23.36 -19.82
N GLY A 163 -5.64 -22.89 -20.66
CA GLY A 163 -5.01 -23.74 -21.69
C GLY A 163 -4.26 -24.96 -21.14
N TRP A 164 -3.92 -24.93 -19.84
CA TRP A 164 -3.27 -26.01 -19.11
C TRP A 164 -4.24 -27.13 -18.70
N GLN A 165 -5.55 -26.93 -18.85
CA GLN A 165 -6.56 -27.94 -18.57
C GLN A 165 -6.87 -28.72 -19.85
N SER A 166 -6.59 -30.01 -19.85
CA SER A 166 -6.89 -30.90 -20.98
C SER A 166 -8.39 -30.99 -21.31
N ALA A 167 -9.26 -30.65 -20.36
CA ALA A 167 -10.71 -30.59 -20.56
C ALA A 167 -11.17 -29.34 -21.33
N ASN A 168 -10.31 -28.33 -21.49
CA ASN A 168 -10.63 -27.12 -22.25
C ASN A 168 -10.38 -27.34 -23.74
N THR A 169 -11.42 -27.78 -24.45
CA THR A 169 -11.41 -27.98 -25.90
C THR A 169 -11.33 -26.69 -26.72
N LEU A 170 -11.47 -25.52 -26.07
CA LEU A 170 -11.39 -24.19 -26.70
C LEU A 170 -9.98 -23.59 -26.69
N ALA A 171 -9.03 -24.19 -25.98
CA ALA A 171 -7.67 -23.67 -25.86
C ALA A 171 -6.94 -23.64 -27.22
N ILE A 172 -6.39 -22.48 -27.58
CA ILE A 172 -5.55 -22.32 -28.78
C ILE A 172 -4.19 -22.97 -28.50
N GLY A 173 -3.56 -23.63 -29.48
CA GLY A 173 -2.31 -24.40 -29.30
C GLY A 173 -1.09 -23.64 -28.75
N ASP A 174 -1.14 -22.31 -28.71
CA ASP A 174 -0.14 -21.44 -28.06
C ASP A 174 -0.41 -21.20 -26.56
N ALA A 175 -1.51 -21.74 -26.03
CA ALA A 175 -1.86 -21.63 -24.62
C ALA A 175 -1.02 -22.59 -23.77
N TRP A 176 -0.69 -22.14 -22.56
CA TRP A 176 0.27 -22.79 -21.66
C TRP A 176 -0.15 -24.22 -21.38
N SER A 177 0.68 -25.20 -21.73
CA SER A 177 0.40 -26.63 -21.49
C SER A 177 0.41 -27.01 -20.00
N HIS A 178 1.02 -26.18 -19.17
CA HIS A 178 1.11 -26.35 -17.72
C HIS A 178 0.50 -25.16 -16.98
N LEU A 179 -0.06 -25.44 -15.80
CA LEU A 179 -0.63 -24.42 -14.92
C LEU A 179 0.47 -23.38 -14.63
N PRO A 180 0.26 -22.09 -14.94
CA PRO A 180 1.24 -21.06 -14.60
C PRO A 180 1.45 -21.04 -13.08
N HIS A 181 2.71 -21.19 -12.66
CA HIS A 181 3.12 -21.09 -11.27
C HIS A 181 4.26 -20.08 -11.12
N PHE A 182 4.40 -19.47 -9.93
CA PHE A 182 5.36 -18.39 -9.68
C PHE A 182 6.84 -18.80 -9.83
N SER A 183 7.12 -20.10 -9.92
CA SER A 183 8.46 -20.63 -10.14
C SER A 183 8.71 -21.06 -11.59
N SER A 184 7.79 -20.78 -12.53
CA SER A 184 7.97 -21.19 -13.92
C SER A 184 9.05 -20.33 -14.58
N PRO A 185 10.00 -20.92 -15.32
CA PRO A 185 11.13 -20.18 -15.87
C PRO A 185 10.68 -19.08 -16.83
N ASP A 186 9.63 -19.32 -17.61
CA ASP A 186 9.10 -18.34 -18.57
C ASP A 186 8.48 -17.11 -17.87
N LEU A 187 7.80 -17.30 -16.73
CA LEU A 187 7.27 -16.17 -15.95
C LEU A 187 8.38 -15.49 -15.15
N VAL A 188 9.29 -16.26 -14.56
CA VAL A 188 10.39 -15.72 -13.77
C VAL A 188 11.32 -14.88 -14.66
N ASN A 189 11.71 -15.37 -15.83
CA ASN A 189 12.57 -14.63 -16.74
C ASN A 189 11.93 -13.34 -17.28
N LYS A 190 10.60 -13.32 -17.41
CA LYS A 190 9.86 -12.20 -17.99
C LYS A 190 9.37 -11.18 -16.96
N TYR A 191 9.04 -11.63 -15.75
CA TYR A 191 8.35 -10.82 -14.74
C TYR A 191 8.96 -10.88 -13.34
N ALA A 192 9.94 -11.76 -13.06
CA ALA A 192 10.53 -11.78 -11.73
C ALA A 192 11.36 -10.52 -11.49
N ILE A 193 11.15 -9.94 -10.32
CA ILE A 193 12.02 -8.91 -9.77
C ILE A 193 13.24 -9.64 -9.21
N VAL A 194 14.39 -9.48 -9.88
CA VAL A 194 15.66 -10.05 -9.41
C VAL A 194 16.31 -9.03 -8.47
N GLU A 195 16.11 -9.21 -7.16
CA GLU A 195 16.88 -8.47 -6.16
C GLU A 195 18.27 -9.10 -5.99
N ARG A 196 19.32 -8.27 -6.08
CA ARG A 196 20.67 -8.69 -5.75
C ARG A 196 20.89 -8.52 -4.24
N LEU A 197 21.16 -9.61 -3.55
CA LEU A 197 21.49 -9.62 -2.12
C LEU A 197 22.91 -9.07 -1.88
N ASN A 198 23.09 -7.77 -2.10
CA ASN A 198 24.31 -7.04 -1.80
C ASN A 198 24.33 -6.52 -0.35
N PHE A 199 25.41 -5.86 0.06
CA PHE A 199 25.49 -5.31 1.42
C PHE A 199 24.40 -4.27 1.69
N ALA A 200 24.05 -3.43 0.70
CA ALA A 200 23.00 -2.41 0.81
C ALA A 200 21.64 -3.03 1.15
N TYR A 201 21.27 -4.15 0.53
CA TYR A 201 20.05 -4.89 0.87
C TYR A 201 20.01 -5.26 2.37
N TYR A 202 21.11 -5.78 2.91
CA TYR A 202 21.18 -6.15 4.32
C TYR A 202 21.15 -4.92 5.24
N LEU A 203 21.70 -3.79 4.83
CA LEU A 203 21.61 -2.52 5.57
C LEU A 203 20.17 -1.99 5.63
N HIS A 204 19.45 -1.99 4.51
CA HIS A 204 18.03 -1.63 4.47
C HIS A 204 17.15 -2.54 5.35
N ASN A 205 17.58 -3.77 5.59
CA ASN A 205 16.91 -4.72 6.48
C ASN A 205 17.43 -4.68 7.94
N GLY A 206 18.31 -3.74 8.30
CA GLY A 206 18.83 -3.60 9.67
C GLY A 206 19.79 -4.71 10.11
N ARG A 207 20.51 -5.34 9.17
CA ARG A 207 21.39 -6.49 9.41
C ARG A 207 22.87 -6.17 9.11
N PRO A 208 23.58 -5.46 10.01
CA PRO A 208 24.94 -4.98 9.75
C PRO A 208 25.98 -6.10 9.63
N SER A 209 25.85 -7.18 10.40
CA SER A 209 26.77 -8.33 10.34
C SER A 209 26.69 -9.07 9.01
N PHE A 210 25.49 -9.28 8.49
CA PHE A 210 25.27 -9.88 7.17
C PHE A 210 25.74 -8.96 6.05
N ALA A 211 25.51 -7.64 6.17
CA ALA A 211 26.03 -6.66 5.23
C ALA A 211 27.56 -6.71 5.18
N PHE A 212 28.23 -6.71 6.33
CA PHE A 212 29.68 -6.81 6.44
C PHE A 212 30.23 -8.11 5.87
N GLY A 213 29.67 -9.27 6.26
CA GLY A 213 30.10 -10.56 5.72
C GLY A 213 29.93 -10.66 4.20
N THR A 214 28.83 -10.13 3.67
CA THR A 214 28.55 -10.10 2.22
C THR A 214 29.55 -9.21 1.49
N PHE A 215 29.78 -7.99 1.98
CA PHE A 215 30.78 -7.07 1.42
C PHE A 215 32.18 -7.68 1.41
N LEU A 216 32.60 -8.29 2.52
CA LEU A 216 33.90 -8.95 2.62
C LEU A 216 34.09 -10.03 1.55
N VAL A 217 33.14 -10.97 1.48
CA VAL A 217 33.27 -12.18 0.64
C VAL A 217 33.05 -11.88 -0.84
N GLN A 218 32.08 -11.02 -1.16
CA GLN A 218 31.68 -10.80 -2.54
C GLN A 218 32.49 -9.71 -3.25
N GLU A 219 32.88 -8.65 -2.52
CA GLU A 219 33.46 -7.43 -3.11
C GLU A 219 34.90 -7.19 -2.63
N LEU A 220 35.15 -7.18 -1.32
CA LEU A 220 36.45 -6.76 -0.77
C LEU A 220 37.59 -7.72 -1.13
N ILE A 221 37.40 -9.04 -0.97
CA ILE A 221 38.43 -10.05 -1.28
C ILE A 221 38.82 -10.03 -2.76
N LYS A 222 37.90 -9.65 -3.64
CA LYS A 222 38.14 -9.60 -5.09
C LYS A 222 38.71 -8.26 -5.56
N SER A 223 38.77 -7.26 -4.69
CA SER A 223 39.19 -5.90 -5.02
C SER A 223 40.70 -5.76 -5.10
N LYS A 224 41.18 -5.00 -6.09
CA LYS A 224 42.59 -4.60 -6.20
C LYS A 224 42.93 -3.38 -5.34
N THR A 225 41.94 -2.61 -4.91
CA THR A 225 42.07 -1.35 -4.16
C THR A 225 41.15 -1.32 -2.94
N PRO A 226 41.44 -2.13 -1.90
CA PRO A 226 40.52 -2.33 -0.77
C PRO A 226 40.22 -1.04 0.00
N LYS A 227 41.22 -0.16 0.19
CA LYS A 227 41.04 1.10 0.95
C LYS A 227 40.05 2.07 0.28
N GLN A 228 40.15 2.23 -1.05
CA GLN A 228 39.24 3.10 -1.81
C GLN A 228 37.82 2.53 -1.82
N LEU A 229 37.70 1.21 -1.98
CA LEU A 229 36.41 0.52 -1.95
C LEU A 229 35.73 0.66 -0.58
N ILE A 230 36.48 0.53 0.53
CA ILE A 230 35.94 0.74 1.88
C ILE A 230 35.40 2.16 2.03
N GLN A 231 36.14 3.18 1.56
CA GLN A 231 35.66 4.57 1.63
C GLN A 231 34.40 4.78 0.79
N GLN A 232 34.34 4.20 -0.41
CA GLN A 232 33.18 4.31 -1.29
C GLN A 232 31.93 3.64 -0.67
N VAL A 233 32.08 2.42 -0.18
CA VAL A 233 30.99 1.68 0.48
C VAL A 233 30.58 2.32 1.80
N GLY A 234 31.53 2.93 2.52
CA GLY A 234 31.23 3.76 3.67
C GLY A 234 30.38 4.99 3.31
N ASN A 235 30.72 5.69 2.23
CA ASN A 235 29.92 6.81 1.74
C ASN A 235 28.51 6.35 1.31
N GLU A 236 28.39 5.19 0.67
CA GLU A 236 27.09 4.60 0.31
C GLU A 236 26.26 4.26 1.56
N ALA A 237 26.86 3.63 2.57
CA ALA A 237 26.20 3.34 3.84
C ALA A 237 25.77 4.63 4.58
N TYR A 238 26.57 5.69 4.49
CA TYR A 238 26.22 7.01 5.01
C TYR A 238 24.97 7.58 4.29
N VAL A 239 24.89 7.50 2.97
CA VAL A 239 23.71 7.93 2.18
C VAL A 239 22.48 7.06 2.51
N ILE A 240 22.63 5.74 2.66
CA ILE A 240 21.54 4.84 3.07
C ILE A 240 21.02 5.22 4.46
N GLY A 241 21.92 5.47 5.42
CA GLY A 241 21.56 5.89 6.77
C GLY A 241 20.80 7.22 6.78
N LEU A 242 21.23 8.19 5.96
CA LEU A 242 20.56 9.48 5.83
C LEU A 242 19.22 9.41 5.12
N SER A 243 19.09 8.64 4.04
CA SER A 243 17.80 8.47 3.35
C SER A 243 16.76 7.77 4.24
N SER A 244 17.22 6.91 5.15
CA SER A 244 16.39 6.12 6.06
C SER A 244 16.48 6.59 7.52
N PHE A 245 16.80 7.86 7.77
CA PHE A 245 17.06 8.41 9.12
C PHE A 245 15.89 8.25 10.12
N HIS A 246 14.67 8.11 9.60
CA HIS A 246 13.43 7.93 10.35
C HIS A 246 13.24 6.50 10.88
N ILE A 247 14.03 5.53 10.41
CA ILE A 247 13.98 4.13 10.85
C ILE A 247 15.24 3.85 11.70
N PRO A 248 15.11 3.77 13.04
CA PRO A 248 16.27 3.62 13.92
C PRO A 248 17.10 2.36 13.67
N SER A 249 16.47 1.26 13.23
CA SER A 249 17.17 -0.01 12.96
C SER A 249 18.13 0.10 11.77
N ILE A 250 17.72 0.77 10.70
CA ILE A 250 18.56 0.99 9.51
C ILE A 250 19.71 1.95 9.86
N GLY A 251 19.41 3.02 10.59
CA GLY A 251 20.42 3.95 11.09
C GLY A 251 21.48 3.27 11.94
N ALA A 252 21.06 2.50 12.95
CA ALA A 252 21.96 1.74 13.81
C ALA A 252 22.78 0.69 13.01
N ALA A 253 22.18 0.04 12.02
CA ALA A 253 22.88 -0.87 11.13
C ALA A 253 23.95 -0.16 10.29
N CYS A 254 23.65 1.00 9.72
CA CYS A 254 24.62 1.79 8.96
C CYS A 254 25.77 2.27 9.85
N VAL A 255 25.47 2.76 11.06
CA VAL A 255 26.49 3.14 12.07
C VAL A 255 27.37 1.94 12.42
N CYS A 256 26.77 0.80 12.77
CA CYS A 256 27.53 -0.40 13.11
C CYS A 256 28.38 -0.91 11.93
N PHE A 257 27.86 -0.83 10.71
CA PHE A 257 28.59 -1.22 9.51
C PHE A 257 29.79 -0.31 9.23
N LEU A 258 29.65 1.02 9.41
CA LEU A 258 30.78 1.95 9.33
C LEU A 258 31.88 1.62 10.34
N GLU A 259 31.49 1.34 11.60
CA GLU A 259 32.44 0.95 12.65
C GLU A 259 33.13 -0.39 12.35
N LEU A 260 32.39 -1.38 11.81
CA LEU A 260 32.96 -2.66 11.36
C LEU A 260 33.94 -2.49 10.19
N LEU A 261 33.74 -1.48 9.34
CA LEU A 261 34.68 -1.09 8.28
C LEU A 261 35.89 -0.30 8.80
N GLY A 262 35.88 0.11 10.07
CA GLY A 262 36.92 0.97 10.66
C GLY A 262 36.81 2.45 10.25
N LEU A 263 35.62 2.91 9.87
CA LEU A 263 35.33 4.30 9.51
C LEU A 263 34.62 5.02 10.66
N ASP A 264 34.90 6.31 10.82
CA ASP A 264 34.24 7.14 11.83
C ASP A 264 32.73 7.31 11.53
N SER A 265 31.90 6.91 12.48
CA SER A 265 30.44 7.03 12.40
C SER A 265 29.88 8.33 12.97
N LEU A 266 30.71 9.19 13.59
CA LEU A 266 30.25 10.42 14.25
C LEU A 266 29.45 11.32 13.31
N LYS A 267 29.93 11.49 12.06
CA LYS A 267 29.23 12.30 11.05
C LYS A 267 27.80 11.81 10.82
N LEU A 268 27.63 10.50 10.57
CA LEU A 268 26.30 9.91 10.37
C LEU A 268 25.40 10.09 11.59
N ARG A 269 25.93 9.84 12.80
CA ARG A 269 25.16 9.95 14.04
C ARG A 269 24.65 11.37 14.29
N VAL A 270 25.51 12.37 14.07
CA VAL A 270 25.13 13.79 14.21
C VAL A 270 24.09 14.16 13.16
N ASP A 271 24.33 13.85 11.89
CA ASP A 271 23.42 14.25 10.80
C ASP A 271 22.05 13.58 10.93
N MET A 272 22.00 12.30 11.35
CA MET A 272 20.75 11.62 11.67
C MET A 272 20.02 12.25 12.86
N LYS A 273 20.74 12.67 13.91
CA LYS A 273 20.14 13.33 15.07
C LYS A 273 19.58 14.70 14.68
N VAL A 274 20.32 15.46 13.88
CA VAL A 274 19.91 16.76 13.31
C VAL A 274 18.64 16.59 12.48
N ALA A 275 18.60 15.62 11.56
CA ALA A 275 17.44 15.32 10.75
C ALA A 275 16.19 15.01 11.60
N ASN A 276 16.34 14.21 12.65
CA ASN A 276 15.23 13.87 13.55
C ASN A 276 14.71 15.08 14.35
N ILE A 277 15.60 15.99 14.80
CA ILE A 277 15.18 17.23 15.46
C ILE A 277 14.39 18.12 14.49
N ILE A 278 14.91 18.32 13.28
CA ILE A 278 14.23 19.13 12.25
C ILE A 278 12.88 18.53 11.89
N LEU A 279 12.80 17.21 11.70
CA LEU A 279 11.55 16.51 11.40
C LEU A 279 10.52 16.70 12.52
N SER A 280 10.92 16.52 13.77
CA SER A 280 10.05 16.71 14.94
C SER A 280 9.54 18.14 15.09
N TYR A 281 10.39 19.12 14.75
CA TYR A 281 10.04 20.53 14.77
C TYR A 281 9.01 20.90 13.70
N LYS A 282 9.17 20.39 12.47
CA LYS A 282 8.30 20.71 11.34
C LYS A 282 6.96 19.98 11.37
N CYS A 283 6.89 18.76 11.89
CA CYS A 283 5.69 17.90 11.81
C CYS A 283 4.69 18.12 12.95
N ARG A 284 4.55 19.35 13.44
CA ARG A 284 4.04 19.59 14.79
C ARG A 284 2.56 19.27 15.04
N ASN A 285 1.72 18.89 14.06
CA ASN A 285 0.31 18.47 14.33
C ASN A 285 -0.50 17.79 13.19
N GLU A 286 0.06 17.39 12.04
CA GLU A 286 -0.74 16.75 10.96
C GLU A 286 0.00 15.61 10.22
N ASP A 287 -0.55 14.39 10.28
CA ASP A 287 0.04 13.18 9.68
C ASP A 287 0.20 13.27 8.15
N ALA A 288 -0.69 14.01 7.47
CA ALA A 288 -0.63 14.20 6.02
C ALA A 288 0.57 15.05 5.57
N GLN A 289 1.08 15.93 6.44
CA GLN A 289 2.25 16.76 6.16
C GLN A 289 3.56 16.02 6.48
N TYR A 290 3.51 14.99 7.32
CA TYR A 290 4.69 14.24 7.76
C TYR A 290 5.43 13.57 6.61
N SER A 291 4.72 12.90 5.69
CA SER A 291 5.34 12.22 4.54
C SER A 291 6.03 13.20 3.59
N PHE A 292 5.38 14.33 3.29
CA PHE A 292 5.92 15.37 2.42
C PHE A 292 7.14 16.07 3.03
N ILE A 293 7.07 16.44 4.32
CA ILE A 293 8.19 17.06 5.04
C ILE A 293 9.37 16.07 5.11
N ARG A 294 9.09 14.79 5.36
CA ARG A 294 10.10 13.72 5.38
C ARG A 294 10.80 13.57 4.02
N GLU A 295 10.05 13.57 2.92
CA GLU A 295 10.63 13.48 1.57
C GLU A 295 11.45 14.72 1.20
N SER A 296 10.94 15.91 1.51
CA SER A 296 11.69 17.16 1.33
C SER A 296 12.98 17.20 2.15
N LEU A 297 12.94 16.71 3.39
CA LEU A 297 14.12 16.62 4.24
C LEU A 297 15.11 15.56 3.73
N ALA A 298 14.62 14.40 3.26
CA ALA A 298 15.47 13.38 2.65
C ALA A 298 16.21 13.89 1.41
N GLU A 299 15.57 14.73 0.58
CA GLU A 299 16.21 15.40 -0.56
C GLU A 299 17.27 16.42 -0.11
N LYS A 300 17.04 17.16 0.97
CA LYS A 300 18.07 18.05 1.55
C LYS A 300 19.24 17.25 2.12
N LEU A 301 18.98 16.10 2.73
CA LEU A 301 20.02 15.22 3.29
C LEU A 301 20.86 14.54 2.20
N SER A 302 20.28 14.20 1.04
CA SER A 302 21.08 13.70 -0.09
C SER A 302 22.02 14.78 -0.61
N LYS A 303 21.55 16.03 -0.74
CA LYS A 303 22.39 17.18 -1.11
C LYS A 303 23.47 17.50 -0.07
N LEU A 304 23.17 17.31 1.22
CA LEU A 304 24.15 17.38 2.31
C LEU A 304 25.25 16.31 2.13
N ALA A 305 24.86 15.09 1.73
CA ALA A 305 25.82 14.03 1.47
C ALA A 305 26.75 14.33 0.29
N ASP A 306 26.25 15.05 -0.71
CA ASP A 306 27.03 15.55 -1.85
C ASP A 306 27.95 16.73 -1.49
N GLY A 307 27.83 17.27 -0.27
CA GLY A 307 28.67 18.36 0.24
C GLY A 307 28.21 19.76 -0.19
N GLU A 308 26.92 19.92 -0.52
CA GLU A 308 26.37 21.22 -0.92
C GLU A 308 26.31 22.20 0.26
N LYS A 309 27.06 23.30 0.17
CA LYS A 309 27.18 24.29 1.25
C LYS A 309 25.90 25.06 1.53
N THR A 310 25.15 25.44 0.48
CA THR A 310 23.87 26.16 0.60
C THR A 310 22.85 25.35 1.39
N THR A 311 22.69 24.08 1.06
CA THR A 311 21.80 23.16 1.79
C THR A 311 22.27 22.95 3.23
N THR A 312 23.58 22.92 3.47
CA THR A 312 24.14 22.82 4.84
C THR A 312 23.78 24.05 5.68
N GLU A 313 23.87 25.25 5.12
CA GLU A 313 23.48 26.50 5.79
C GLU A 313 21.97 26.55 6.08
N GLU A 314 21.13 26.11 5.13
CA GLU A 314 19.68 26.01 5.34
C GLU A 314 19.34 25.01 6.46
N LEU A 315 19.99 23.85 6.48
CA LEU A 315 19.82 22.84 7.53
C LEU A 315 20.29 23.37 8.89
N LEU A 316 21.35 24.19 8.94
CA LEU A 316 21.81 24.82 10.17
C LEU A 316 20.73 25.76 10.74
N VAL A 317 20.10 26.59 9.91
CA VAL A 317 19.02 27.48 10.36
C VAL A 317 17.85 26.66 10.93
N LEU A 318 17.44 25.61 10.21
CA LEU A 318 16.37 24.71 10.67
C LEU A 318 16.74 23.97 11.97
N LEU A 319 18.00 23.59 12.12
CA LEU A 319 18.52 22.96 13.34
C LEU A 319 18.51 23.93 14.52
N GLU A 320 18.92 25.19 14.33
CA GLU A 320 18.86 26.21 15.37
C GLU A 320 17.42 26.44 15.86
N GLU A 321 16.48 26.60 14.92
CA GLU A 321 15.05 26.76 15.22
C GLU A 321 14.48 25.53 15.93
N GLY A 322 14.80 24.33 15.44
CA GLY A 322 14.35 23.07 16.02
C GLY A 322 14.91 22.83 17.42
N THR A 323 16.17 23.19 17.66
CA THR A 323 16.81 23.06 18.97
C THR A 323 16.18 24.01 19.99
N TRP A 324 15.94 25.27 19.62
CA TRP A 324 15.23 26.21 20.50
C TRP A 324 13.80 25.75 20.79
N ASN A 325 13.11 25.22 19.80
CA ASN A 325 11.77 24.69 19.98
C ASN A 325 11.76 23.48 20.92
N SER A 326 12.74 22.57 20.78
CA SER A 326 12.89 21.40 21.67
C SER A 326 13.15 21.81 23.12
N ILE A 327 14.04 22.79 23.35
CA ILE A 327 14.31 23.34 24.70
C ILE A 327 13.03 23.93 25.30
N GLN A 328 12.23 24.66 24.51
CA GLN A 328 10.97 25.24 24.96
C GLN A 328 9.91 24.17 25.28
N GLN A 329 9.84 23.10 24.47
CA GLN A 329 8.89 22.00 24.68
C GLN A 329 9.20 21.18 25.93
N GLN A 330 10.48 20.98 26.24
CA GLN A 330 10.93 20.23 27.42
C GLN A 330 10.87 21.08 28.70
N GLU A 331 10.32 22.29 28.64
CA GLU A 331 10.26 23.27 29.73
C GLU A 331 11.64 23.55 30.38
N ILE A 332 12.71 23.32 29.62
CA ILE A 332 14.07 23.58 30.07
C ILE A 332 14.28 25.09 30.10
N LYS A 333 14.87 25.59 31.18
CA LYS A 333 15.29 26.99 31.24
C LYS A 333 16.25 27.27 30.08
N ARG A 334 15.86 28.20 29.20
CA ARG A 334 16.52 28.56 27.95
C ARG A 334 18.03 28.82 28.06
N LEU A 335 18.49 29.24 29.24
CA LEU A 335 19.88 29.49 29.60
C LEU A 335 20.22 28.69 30.86
N SER A 336 20.55 27.42 30.66
CA SER A 336 20.97 26.45 31.66
C SER A 336 22.09 25.57 31.11
N SER A 337 22.73 24.77 31.98
CA SER A 337 23.69 23.76 31.53
C SER A 337 23.06 22.74 30.58
N GLU A 338 21.79 22.39 30.79
CA GLU A 338 21.06 21.47 29.92
C GLU A 338 20.81 22.05 28.54
N SER A 339 20.39 23.33 28.43
CA SER A 339 20.25 23.99 27.13
C SER A 339 21.59 24.11 26.39
N SER A 340 22.69 24.34 27.12
CA SER A 340 24.04 24.36 26.57
C SER A 340 24.43 22.99 26.00
N SER A 341 24.09 21.91 26.71
CA SER A 341 24.30 20.53 26.26
C SER A 341 23.51 20.21 24.98
N GLN A 342 22.23 20.59 24.92
CA GLN A 342 21.42 20.42 23.70
C GLN A 342 21.99 21.23 22.53
N TRP A 343 22.50 22.44 22.80
CA TRP A 343 23.13 23.29 21.79
C TRP A 343 24.47 22.75 21.28
N ALA A 344 25.16 21.89 22.05
CA ALA A 344 26.41 21.27 21.63
C ALA A 344 26.26 20.48 20.31
N LEU A 345 25.07 19.95 20.02
CA LEU A 345 24.79 19.28 18.75
C LEU A 345 24.91 20.25 17.55
N VAL A 346 24.44 21.49 17.70
CA VAL A 346 24.55 22.54 16.66
C VAL A 346 26.02 22.84 16.38
N VAL A 347 26.83 22.95 17.44
CA VAL A 347 28.28 23.17 17.32
C VAL A 347 28.97 21.97 16.66
N GLN A 348 28.60 20.74 17.01
CA GLN A 348 29.13 19.53 16.39
C GLN A 348 28.81 19.45 14.90
N PHE A 349 27.57 19.76 14.52
CA PHE A 349 27.16 19.84 13.12
C PHE A 349 28.00 20.87 12.34
N CYS A 350 28.18 22.08 12.88
CA CYS A 350 29.03 23.10 12.25
C CYS A 350 30.48 22.58 12.03
N ARG A 351 31.07 21.91 13.03
CA ARG A 351 32.45 21.40 12.93
C ARG A 351 32.59 20.30 11.88
N LEU A 352 31.67 19.35 11.85
CA LEU A 352 31.71 18.21 10.93
C LEU A 352 31.56 18.61 9.47
N HIS A 353 30.84 19.70 9.20
CA HIS A 353 30.64 20.23 7.84
C HIS A 353 31.52 21.44 7.51
N ASN A 354 32.53 21.73 8.33
CA ASN A 354 33.46 22.87 8.15
C ASN A 354 32.74 24.23 7.99
N MET A 355 31.69 24.44 8.77
CA MET A 355 30.91 25.67 8.80
C MET A 355 31.32 26.57 9.97
N LYS A 356 31.04 27.86 9.83
CA LYS A 356 31.19 28.82 10.93
C LYS A 356 30.30 28.39 12.10
N LEU A 357 30.83 28.44 13.32
CA LEU A 357 30.06 28.08 14.51
C LEU A 357 28.86 29.01 14.69
N SER A 358 27.71 28.43 15.04
CA SER A 358 26.52 29.21 15.35
C SER A 358 26.76 30.11 16.56
N ILE A 359 26.45 31.40 16.42
CA ILE A 359 26.52 32.40 17.50
C ILE A 359 25.16 32.62 18.18
N SER A 360 24.11 31.89 17.78
CA SER A 360 22.75 32.13 18.25
C SER A 360 22.60 31.90 19.75
N TYR A 361 23.20 30.86 20.32
CA TYR A 361 23.21 30.62 21.78
C TYR A 361 23.92 31.72 22.55
N LEU A 362 25.13 32.10 22.12
CA LEU A 362 25.92 33.17 22.75
C LEU A 362 25.19 34.53 22.69
N ARG A 363 24.51 34.82 21.59
CA ARG A 363 23.69 36.03 21.45
C ARG A 363 22.53 36.05 22.45
N GLU A 364 21.86 34.93 22.67
CA GLU A 364 20.77 34.84 23.64
C GLU A 364 21.29 34.95 25.09
N CYS A 365 22.47 34.38 25.40
CA CYS A 365 23.14 34.60 26.68
C CYS A 365 23.43 36.10 26.90
N ALA A 366 23.94 36.77 25.88
CA ALA A 366 24.28 38.19 25.95
C ALA A 366 23.06 39.09 26.21
N LYS A 367 21.97 38.86 25.46
CA LYS A 367 20.70 39.59 25.66
C LYS A 367 20.11 39.39 27.05
N ALA A 368 20.30 38.22 27.65
CA ALA A 368 19.80 37.91 28.98
C ALA A 368 20.74 38.35 30.12
N ASN A 369 21.87 38.99 29.81
CA ASN A 369 22.95 39.32 30.76
C ASN A 369 23.54 38.10 31.50
N ASP A 370 23.45 36.90 30.92
CA ASP A 370 24.03 35.69 31.49
C ASP A 370 25.50 35.54 31.03
N TRP A 371 26.37 36.32 31.67
CA TRP A 371 27.80 36.37 31.34
C TRP A 371 28.52 35.05 31.65
N LEU A 372 28.05 34.29 32.65
CA LEU A 372 28.67 33.04 33.06
C LEU A 372 28.44 31.94 32.02
N GLN A 373 27.19 31.73 31.59
CA GLN A 373 26.88 30.77 30.52
C GLN A 373 27.54 31.17 29.19
N PHE A 374 27.62 32.47 28.91
CA PHE A 374 28.31 32.99 27.74
C PHE A 374 29.80 32.60 27.72
N ILE A 375 30.54 32.86 28.81
CA ILE A 375 31.97 32.52 28.89
C ILE A 375 32.17 31.01 28.83
N ILE A 376 31.46 30.24 29.66
CA ILE A 376 31.59 28.77 29.72
C ILE A 376 31.36 28.16 28.34
N HIS A 377 30.26 28.51 27.67
CA HIS A 377 29.94 27.97 26.36
C HIS A 377 30.96 28.39 25.29
N SER A 378 31.44 29.64 25.34
CA SER A 378 32.46 30.13 24.41
C SER A 378 33.79 29.38 24.53
N GLN A 379 34.23 29.10 25.76
CA GLN A 379 35.47 28.39 26.06
C GLN A 379 35.34 26.89 25.77
N LEU A 380 34.27 26.26 26.22
CA LEU A 380 34.01 24.83 26.00
C LEU A 380 34.07 24.45 24.51
N HIS A 381 33.57 25.34 23.66
CA HIS A 381 33.52 25.13 22.23
C HIS A 381 34.61 25.88 21.44
N ASN A 382 35.57 26.50 22.11
CA ASN A 382 36.72 27.19 21.51
C ASN A 382 36.30 28.21 20.42
N TYR A 383 35.32 29.06 20.72
CA TYR A 383 34.91 30.12 19.80
C TYR A 383 36.04 31.11 19.54
N HIS A 384 36.12 31.65 18.32
CA HIS A 384 37.14 32.65 18.00
C HIS A 384 36.93 33.93 18.82
N PRO A 385 37.98 34.47 19.48
CA PRO A 385 37.86 35.64 20.35
C PRO A 385 37.26 36.86 19.66
N ALA A 386 37.52 37.07 18.35
CA ALA A 386 36.94 38.16 17.59
C ALA A 386 35.40 38.07 17.48
N GLU A 387 34.87 36.85 17.34
CA GLU A 387 33.43 36.61 17.24
C GLU A 387 32.77 36.81 18.60
N VAL A 388 33.37 36.28 19.66
CA VAL A 388 32.92 36.46 21.04
C VAL A 388 32.91 37.94 21.41
N LYS A 389 33.96 38.70 21.06
CA LYS A 389 34.05 40.15 21.30
C LYS A 389 32.94 40.94 20.61
N SER A 390 32.55 40.56 19.39
CA SER A 390 31.46 41.24 18.68
C SER A 390 30.09 41.07 19.36
N LEU A 391 29.91 40.02 20.16
CA LEU A 391 28.67 39.76 20.90
C LEU A 391 28.59 40.51 22.23
N ILE A 392 29.72 41.03 22.75
CA ILE A 392 29.75 41.76 24.02
C ILE A 392 28.86 43.01 23.97
N GLN A 393 28.62 43.57 22.78
CA GLN A 393 27.75 44.74 22.58
C GLN A 393 26.28 44.53 22.99
N TYR A 394 25.83 43.27 23.13
CA TYR A 394 24.45 42.96 23.49
C TYR A 394 24.22 42.87 25.01
N PHE A 395 25.28 42.96 25.82
CA PHE A 395 25.17 43.00 27.28
C PHE A 395 24.82 44.41 27.79
N SER A 396 24.34 44.47 29.04
CA SER A 396 24.19 45.73 29.77
C SER A 396 25.54 46.45 29.93
N PRO A 397 25.55 47.80 30.00
CA PRO A 397 26.79 48.59 29.99
C PRO A 397 27.82 48.16 31.04
N VAL A 398 27.37 47.82 32.25
CA VAL A 398 28.25 47.40 33.36
C VAL A 398 28.97 46.09 33.02
N VAL A 399 28.21 45.08 32.58
CA VAL A 399 28.78 43.76 32.23
C VAL A 399 29.62 43.85 30.96
N GLN A 400 29.22 44.70 30.01
CA GLN A 400 29.93 44.95 28.77
C GLN A 400 31.37 45.44 29.03
N ASP A 401 31.54 46.42 29.91
CA ASP A 401 32.86 46.99 30.24
C ASP A 401 33.73 45.96 30.98
N HIS A 402 33.15 45.23 31.94
CA HIS A 402 33.86 44.15 32.64
C HIS A 402 34.31 43.02 31.70
N LEU A 403 33.45 42.60 30.76
CA LEU A 403 33.79 41.56 29.79
C LEU A 403 34.84 42.05 28.79
N ARG A 404 34.76 43.29 28.31
CA ARG A 404 35.79 43.86 27.42
C ARG A 404 37.17 43.80 28.07
N LEU A 405 37.28 44.24 29.32
CA LEU A 405 38.53 44.17 30.09
C LEU A 405 39.00 42.72 30.30
N ALA A 406 38.09 41.80 30.61
CA ALA A 406 38.42 40.38 30.77
C ALA A 406 38.97 39.75 29.48
N PHE A 407 38.35 40.03 28.33
CA PHE A 407 38.78 39.51 27.02
C PHE A 407 39.99 40.25 26.40
N GLU A 408 40.44 41.36 26.98
CA GLU A 408 41.69 42.02 26.62
C GLU A 408 42.91 41.32 27.23
N ASN A 409 42.75 40.67 28.39
CA ASN A 409 43.84 40.07 29.17
C ASN A 409 43.90 38.53 29.13
N LEU A 410 42.98 37.85 28.43
CA LEU A 410 43.06 36.39 28.29
C LEU A 410 44.16 36.01 27.28
N PRO A 411 45.22 35.28 27.67
CA PRO A 411 46.11 34.67 26.71
C PRO A 411 45.31 33.65 25.89
N SER A 412 45.46 33.70 24.57
CA SER A 412 44.96 32.67 23.68
C SER A 412 45.56 31.33 24.10
N VAL A 413 44.75 30.41 24.61
CA VAL A 413 45.18 29.05 24.93
C VAL A 413 45.89 28.45 23.71
N PRO A 414 47.13 27.93 23.83
CA PRO A 414 47.81 27.30 22.72
C PRO A 414 47.05 26.04 22.31
N THR A 415 46.80 25.92 21.01
CA THR A 415 46.09 24.82 20.37
C THR A 415 46.86 23.52 20.51
N SER A 416 46.53 22.67 21.48
CA SER A 416 46.84 21.25 21.39
C SER A 416 45.91 20.65 20.35
N LYS A 417 46.40 20.46 19.13
CA LYS A 417 45.72 19.65 18.11
C LYS A 417 45.50 18.25 18.69
N MET A 418 44.26 17.92 19.02
CA MET A 418 43.84 16.53 19.19
C MET A 418 43.73 15.92 17.79
N ASP A 419 44.84 15.43 17.26
CA ASP A 419 44.78 14.34 16.30
C ASP A 419 44.30 13.11 17.08
N SER A 420 43.11 12.64 16.72
CA SER A 420 42.53 11.41 17.25
C SER A 420 43.21 10.25 16.54
N ASP A 421 44.32 9.76 17.08
CA ASP A 421 44.87 8.44 16.77
C ASP A 421 46.01 8.10 17.76
N GLN A 422 45.70 7.45 18.89
CA GLN A 422 46.42 6.30 19.44
C GLN A 422 46.02 5.96 20.89
N VAL A 423 45.86 4.66 21.10
CA VAL A 423 45.48 3.98 22.34
C VAL A 423 46.70 3.75 23.25
N CYS A 424 46.54 4.14 24.52
CA CYS A 424 47.07 3.54 25.76
C CYS A 424 48.60 3.41 25.99
N ASN A 425 49.11 4.18 26.97
CA ASN A 425 49.80 3.73 28.20
C ASN A 425 50.86 4.76 28.65
N LYS A 426 50.66 5.37 29.82
CA LYS A 426 51.60 5.36 30.97
C LYS A 426 51.17 6.36 32.05
N SER A 427 51.31 5.90 33.30
CA SER A 427 51.13 6.58 34.58
C SER A 427 52.12 7.74 34.80
N PRO A 428 51.89 8.63 35.79
CA PRO A 428 52.57 9.91 35.89
C PRO A 428 53.93 9.76 36.60
N GLN A 429 54.98 10.34 36.02
CA GLN A 429 56.22 10.63 36.71
C GLN A 429 56.59 12.09 36.51
N GLU A 430 56.90 12.69 37.65
CA GLU A 430 57.36 14.04 37.91
C GLU A 430 58.39 14.55 36.89
N LEU A 431 58.25 15.82 36.51
CA LEU A 431 59.37 16.66 36.06
C LEU A 431 59.02 18.12 36.38
N GLN A 432 59.61 18.59 37.49
CA GLN A 432 59.79 20.00 37.80
C GLN A 432 60.61 20.68 36.71
N GLY A 433 60.22 21.90 36.32
CA GLY A 433 60.99 22.70 35.36
C GLY A 433 60.40 24.07 35.05
N SER A 434 60.31 24.94 36.06
CA SER A 434 60.31 26.40 35.99
C SER A 434 59.94 27.07 34.65
N LYS A 435 58.67 27.41 34.49
CA LYS A 435 58.17 28.63 33.82
C LYS A 435 56.98 29.11 34.62
N GLU A 436 56.78 30.42 34.73
CA GLU A 436 55.62 31.03 35.38
C GLU A 436 54.34 30.55 34.65
N GLU A 437 53.81 29.42 35.08
CA GLU A 437 52.54 28.89 34.63
C GLU A 437 51.46 29.69 35.35
N MET A 438 50.77 30.54 34.59
CA MET A 438 49.53 31.15 35.02
C MET A 438 48.56 29.98 35.30
N THR A 439 48.26 29.74 36.58
CA THR A 439 47.35 28.69 37.06
C THR A 439 46.02 28.76 36.31
N ASP A 440 45.49 27.60 35.89
CA ASP A 440 44.22 27.50 35.18
C ASP A 440 43.09 28.16 36.02
N LEU A 441 42.17 28.88 35.36
CA LEU A 441 41.06 29.58 36.03
C LEU A 441 40.25 28.63 36.92
N PHE A 442 40.13 27.37 36.52
CA PHE A 442 39.45 26.33 37.30
C PHE A 442 40.24 25.89 38.54
N GLU A 443 41.57 25.90 38.48
CA GLU A 443 42.44 25.60 39.63
C GLU A 443 42.37 26.73 40.67
N ILE A 444 42.35 27.99 40.20
CA ILE A 444 42.15 29.16 41.06
C ILE A 444 40.76 29.13 41.72
N LEU A 445 39.71 28.76 40.97
CA LEU A 445 38.35 28.62 41.51
C LEU A 445 38.22 27.46 42.52
N LEU A 446 38.99 26.39 42.34
CA LEU A 446 39.03 25.27 43.28
C LEU A 446 39.70 25.69 44.61
N GLN A 447 40.86 26.34 44.53
CA GLN A 447 41.57 26.88 45.71
C GLN A 447 40.72 27.93 46.45
N CYS A 448 39.99 28.76 45.71
CA CYS A 448 39.02 29.70 46.27
C CYS A 448 37.94 29.04 47.12
N SER A 449 37.55 27.79 46.83
CA SER A 449 36.49 27.08 47.56
C SER A 449 36.93 26.58 48.94
N GLU A 450 38.23 26.50 49.19
CA GLU A 450 38.83 26.03 50.45
C GLU A 450 39.03 27.18 51.46
N GLU A 451 38.95 28.43 51.01
CA GLU A 451 39.17 29.64 51.81
C GLU A 451 37.86 30.24 52.35
N PRO A 452 37.83 30.73 53.61
CA PRO A 452 36.60 31.21 54.26
C PRO A 452 36.07 32.53 53.69
N ASP A 453 36.93 33.38 53.11
CA ASP A 453 36.57 34.64 52.44
C ASP A 453 36.86 34.57 50.94
N SER A 454 36.21 33.59 50.30
CA SER A 454 36.40 33.20 48.89
C SER A 454 36.37 34.38 47.90
N TRP A 455 35.50 35.38 48.13
CA TRP A 455 35.40 36.57 47.27
C TRP A 455 36.58 37.53 47.44
N HIS A 456 37.09 37.71 48.66
CA HIS A 456 38.21 38.60 48.94
C HIS A 456 39.52 37.99 48.42
N TRP A 457 39.68 36.68 48.61
CA TRP A 457 40.79 35.90 48.07
C TRP A 457 40.84 35.97 46.54
N LEU A 458 39.70 35.81 45.85
CA LEU A 458 39.63 35.97 44.39
C LEU A 458 39.98 37.38 43.92
N LEU A 459 39.63 38.44 44.68
CA LEU A 459 40.05 39.81 44.34
C LEU A 459 41.56 40.01 44.48
N VAL A 460 42.17 39.42 45.51
CA VAL A 460 43.62 39.47 45.70
C VAL A 460 44.33 38.72 44.56
N GLU A 461 43.83 37.54 44.19
CA GLU A 461 44.41 36.76 43.09
C GLU A 461 44.14 37.43 41.72
N ALA A 462 43.01 38.13 41.55
CA ALA A 462 42.73 38.96 40.37
C ALA A 462 43.77 40.07 40.17
N VAL A 463 44.18 40.74 41.26
CA VAL A 463 45.21 41.78 41.23
C VAL A 463 46.60 41.17 40.99
N LYS A 464 46.89 40.03 41.63
CA LYS A 464 48.18 39.34 41.55
C LYS A 464 48.46 38.75 40.17
N GLN A 465 47.45 38.16 39.53
CA GLN A 465 47.57 37.56 38.19
C GLN A 465 47.15 38.51 37.05
N GLN A 466 46.80 39.77 37.35
CA GLN A 466 46.26 40.73 36.37
C GLN A 466 45.10 40.14 35.55
N ALA A 467 44.22 39.39 36.21
CA ALA A 467 43.12 38.66 35.58
C ALA A 467 41.77 39.29 35.98
N PRO A 468 41.22 40.23 35.18
CA PRO A 468 39.98 40.93 35.50
C PRO A 468 38.78 40.01 35.69
N ILE A 469 38.81 38.83 35.04
CA ILE A 469 37.76 37.81 35.14
C ILE A 469 37.58 37.28 36.57
N LEU A 470 38.66 37.21 37.35
CA LEU A 470 38.61 36.81 38.76
C LEU A 470 37.92 37.87 39.63
N SER A 471 38.06 39.15 39.28
CA SER A 471 37.34 40.25 39.94
C SER A 471 35.83 40.22 39.65
N VAL A 472 35.45 39.86 38.41
CA VAL A 472 34.04 39.62 38.05
C VAL A 472 33.47 38.44 38.86
N LEU A 473 34.21 37.33 38.94
CA LEU A 473 33.81 36.15 39.74
C LEU A 473 33.68 36.48 41.24
N ALA A 474 34.61 37.24 41.79
CA ALA A 474 34.56 37.70 43.18
C ALA A 474 33.32 38.55 43.49
N SER A 475 32.97 39.48 42.60
CA SER A 475 31.78 40.33 42.77
C SER A 475 30.48 39.50 42.83
N CYS A 476 30.44 38.37 42.13
CA CYS A 476 29.28 37.48 42.11
C CYS A 476 29.14 36.66 43.41
N LEU A 477 30.26 36.27 44.03
CA LEU A 477 30.26 35.63 45.35
C LEU A 477 29.82 36.61 46.45
N GLN A 478 30.24 37.86 46.37
CA GLN A 478 29.85 38.92 47.31
C GLN A 478 28.32 39.15 47.31
N VAL A 479 27.67 39.20 46.13
CA VAL A 479 26.22 39.37 46.00
C VAL A 479 25.44 38.17 46.54
N ARG A 480 25.98 36.95 46.43
CA ARG A 480 25.32 35.73 46.90
C ARG A 480 25.35 35.62 48.43
N ILE A 481 26.45 36.04 49.06
CA ILE A 481 26.59 36.09 50.53
C ILE A 481 25.66 37.16 51.12
N MET A 482 25.61 38.36 50.52
CA MET A 482 24.69 39.43 50.98
C MET A 482 23.21 39.07 50.83
N ARG A 483 22.83 38.22 49.87
CA ARG A 483 21.46 37.71 49.73
C ARG A 483 21.11 36.56 50.70
N SER A 484 22.09 35.96 51.36
CA SER A 484 21.85 34.91 52.37
C SER A 484 21.79 35.45 53.81
N LEU A 485 22.20 36.70 54.00
CA LEU A 485 22.22 37.42 55.28
C LEU A 485 21.04 38.40 55.45
N ASN A 486 20.16 38.50 54.44
CA ASN A 486 18.84 39.14 54.49
C ASN A 486 17.78 38.07 54.25
#